data_AF-A0AAU2J9C3-F1
#
_entry.id   AF-A0AAU2J9C3-F1
#
_cell.length_a   1.000
_cell.length_b   1.000
_cell.length_c   1.000
_cell.angle_alpha   90.00
_cell.angle_beta   90.00
_cell.angle_gamma   90.00
#
_symmetry.space_group_name_H-M   'P 1'
#
loop_
_entity.id
_entity.type
_entity.pdbx_description
1 polymer ?
#
loop_
_entity_poly.entity_id
_entity_poly.type
_entity_poly.pdbx_seq_one_letter_code
_entity_poly.pdbx_strand_id
1 'polypeptide(L)'
;MSTPRSTADAAGTRVWQQIISIRRWVDKEEGIDDSLEALTSRVMEIGEYYGETCEALLATNTGDGHDLAKALCDVILAAGVALCSADREAREAFVDSLAWDKHTGREPIGRLVIKLGQEHVAACQAVVGVSTCTPRKDADYTMDDLVAKLCAVVRAAADALHRVDSAAEETFTATLELAYNRSIGVVRLV
;
A
#
# COMPACT_ATOMS: atom_id res chain seq x y z
N MET A 1 -11.71 6.97 -33.23
CA MET A 1 -11.07 5.65 -33.23
C MET A 1 -10.45 5.45 -31.86
N SER A 2 -11.11 4.68 -31.00
CA SER A 2 -10.60 4.40 -29.65
C SER A 2 -9.52 3.33 -29.75
N THR A 3 -8.30 3.67 -29.35
CA THR A 3 -7.17 2.75 -29.24
C THR A 3 -7.56 1.55 -28.36
N PRO A 4 -7.20 0.30 -28.71
CA PRO A 4 -7.46 -0.83 -27.83
C PRO A 4 -6.77 -0.59 -26.49
N ARG A 5 -7.56 -0.59 -25.42
CA ARG A 5 -7.12 -0.45 -24.04
C ARG A 5 -6.13 -1.59 -23.73
N SER A 6 -4.89 -1.24 -23.37
CA SER A 6 -3.80 -2.20 -23.13
C SER A 6 -4.18 -3.23 -22.07
N THR A 7 -3.66 -4.46 -22.17
CA THR A 7 -3.84 -5.52 -21.16
C THR A 7 -3.39 -5.09 -19.76
N ALA A 8 -2.37 -4.23 -19.68
CA ALA A 8 -1.90 -3.63 -18.43
C ALA A 8 -2.96 -2.73 -17.76
N ASP A 9 -3.74 -1.97 -18.53
CA ASP A 9 -4.81 -1.12 -18.00
C ASP A 9 -5.99 -1.97 -17.48
N ALA A 10 -6.26 -3.12 -18.11
CA ALA A 10 -7.24 -4.08 -17.60
C ALA A 10 -6.80 -4.74 -16.28
N ALA A 11 -5.53 -5.11 -16.15
CA ALA A 11 -4.97 -5.66 -14.92
C ALA A 11 -4.99 -4.64 -13.78
N GLY A 12 -4.53 -3.40 -14.01
CA GLY A 12 -4.59 -2.32 -13.03
C GLY A 12 -6.03 -2.00 -12.60
N THR A 13 -6.98 -2.06 -13.53
CA THR A 13 -8.42 -1.92 -13.21
C THR A 13 -8.90 -3.04 -12.28
N ARG A 14 -8.53 -4.30 -12.53
CA ARG A 14 -8.92 -5.43 -11.67
C ARG A 14 -8.37 -5.28 -10.26
N VAL A 15 -7.08 -4.96 -10.13
CA VAL A 15 -6.41 -4.76 -8.85
C VAL A 15 -7.11 -3.68 -8.02
N TRP A 16 -7.41 -2.53 -8.63
CA TRP A 16 -8.09 -1.43 -7.94
C TRP A 16 -9.51 -1.80 -7.48
N GLN A 17 -10.26 -2.57 -8.29
CA GLN A 17 -11.59 -3.05 -7.89
C GLN A 17 -11.52 -4.02 -6.69
N GLN A 18 -10.47 -4.83 -6.60
CA GLN A 18 -10.25 -5.69 -5.43
C GLN A 18 -9.95 -4.85 -4.18
N ILE A 19 -9.11 -3.81 -4.29
CA ILE A 19 -8.82 -2.88 -3.19
C ILE A 19 -10.09 -2.18 -2.70
N ILE A 20 -10.92 -1.67 -3.62
CA ILE A 20 -12.22 -1.06 -3.28
C ILE A 20 -13.10 -2.05 -2.52
N SER A 21 -13.12 -3.31 -2.95
CA SER A 21 -13.95 -4.35 -2.32
C SER A 21 -13.45 -4.70 -0.93
N ILE A 22 -12.13 -4.83 -0.75
CA ILE A 22 -11.50 -5.06 0.55
C ILE A 22 -11.79 -3.91 1.50
N ARG A 23 -11.59 -2.65 1.06
CA ARG A 23 -11.93 -1.46 1.85
C ARG A 23 -13.38 -1.50 2.34
N ARG A 24 -14.34 -1.73 1.44
CA ARG A 24 -15.77 -1.80 1.80
C ARG A 24 -16.08 -2.90 2.81
N TRP A 25 -15.36 -4.02 2.75
CA TRP A 25 -15.50 -5.08 3.73
C TRP A 25 -14.95 -4.66 5.09
N VAL A 26 -13.76 -4.06 5.15
CA VAL A 26 -13.18 -3.51 6.39
C VAL A 26 -14.13 -2.49 7.02
N ASP A 27 -14.62 -1.52 6.23
CA ASP A 27 -15.57 -0.49 6.69
C ASP A 27 -16.82 -1.10 7.33
N LYS A 28 -17.31 -2.19 6.75
CA LYS A 28 -18.48 -2.92 7.24
C LYS A 28 -18.20 -3.68 8.53
N GLU A 29 -17.07 -4.37 8.63
CA GLU A 29 -16.71 -5.16 9.82
C GLU A 29 -16.39 -4.26 11.02
N GLU A 30 -15.72 -3.13 10.79
CA GLU A 30 -15.33 -2.21 11.85
C GLU A 30 -16.42 -1.16 12.18
N GLY A 31 -17.46 -1.07 11.36
CA GLY A 31 -18.53 -0.09 11.51
C GLY A 31 -18.04 1.35 11.30
N ILE A 32 -17.01 1.51 10.47
CA ILE A 32 -16.31 2.78 10.23
C ILE A 32 -16.87 3.47 8.99
N ASP A 33 -16.93 4.82 9.02
CA ASP A 33 -17.40 5.67 7.92
C ASP A 33 -16.26 6.26 7.07
N ASP A 34 -16.59 7.20 6.18
CA ASP A 34 -15.63 7.92 5.33
C ASP A 34 -14.92 9.08 6.08
N SER A 35 -14.87 9.05 7.42
CA SER A 35 -14.26 10.13 8.21
C SER A 35 -12.75 10.22 8.07
N LEU A 36 -12.21 11.38 8.45
CA LEU A 36 -10.78 11.59 8.56
C LEU A 36 -10.15 10.73 9.68
N GLU A 37 -10.93 10.38 10.70
CA GLU A 37 -10.51 9.45 11.75
C GLU A 37 -10.30 8.05 11.16
N ALA A 38 -11.24 7.57 10.33
CA ALA A 38 -11.10 6.33 9.58
C ALA A 38 -9.85 6.32 8.68
N LEU A 39 -9.62 7.41 7.95
CA LEU A 39 -8.42 7.57 7.12
C LEU A 39 -7.14 7.57 7.98
N THR A 40 -7.16 8.24 9.12
CA THR A 40 -6.02 8.24 10.07
C THR A 40 -5.71 6.85 10.57
N SER A 41 -6.72 6.06 10.97
CA SER A 41 -6.53 4.67 11.39
C SER A 41 -5.91 3.82 10.29
N ARG A 42 -6.40 3.93 9.04
CA ARG A 42 -5.82 3.19 7.89
C ARG A 42 -4.38 3.62 7.60
N VAL A 43 -4.05 4.90 7.74
CA VAL A 43 -2.66 5.38 7.62
C VAL A 43 -1.78 4.78 8.71
N MET A 44 -2.28 4.66 9.94
CA MET A 44 -1.55 4.05 11.06
C MET A 44 -1.36 2.54 10.89
N GLU A 45 -2.32 1.83 10.31
CA GLU A 45 -2.23 0.39 10.03
C GLU A 45 -1.06 0.04 9.10
N ILE A 46 -0.69 0.94 8.18
CA ILE A 46 0.54 0.80 7.36
C ILE A 46 1.77 0.60 8.25
N GLY A 47 1.81 1.26 9.41
CA GLY A 47 2.89 1.17 10.38
C GLY A 47 3.01 -0.21 11.04
N GLU A 48 1.88 -0.91 11.21
CA GLU A 48 1.83 -2.28 11.72
C GLU A 48 2.52 -3.24 10.73
N TYR A 49 2.10 -3.22 9.47
CA TYR A 49 2.72 -4.03 8.41
C TYR A 49 4.17 -3.63 8.11
N TYR A 50 4.53 -2.35 8.31
CA TYR A 50 5.94 -1.92 8.27
C TYR A 50 6.76 -2.54 9.42
N GLY A 51 6.18 -2.65 10.62
CA GLY A 51 6.77 -3.36 11.75
C GLY A 51 7.03 -4.83 11.41
N GLU A 52 6.02 -5.52 10.87
CA GLU A 52 6.16 -6.91 10.40
C GLU A 52 7.24 -7.05 9.33
N THR A 53 7.33 -6.08 8.41
CA THR A 53 8.40 -6.03 7.40
C THR A 53 9.79 -5.94 8.05
N CYS A 54 9.93 -5.14 9.10
CA CYS A 54 11.19 -5.04 9.85
C CYS A 54 11.54 -6.35 10.57
N GLU A 55 10.55 -6.99 11.21
CA GLU A 55 10.74 -8.28 11.88
C GLU A 55 11.13 -9.38 10.89
N ALA A 56 10.41 -9.49 9.77
CA ALA A 56 10.70 -10.42 8.70
C ALA A 56 12.09 -10.17 8.11
N LEU A 57 12.48 -8.90 7.89
CA LEU A 57 13.82 -8.54 7.44
C LEU A 57 14.90 -9.03 8.40
N LEU A 58 14.73 -8.84 9.71
CA LEU A 58 15.68 -9.32 10.71
C LEU A 58 15.74 -10.86 10.75
N ALA A 59 14.59 -11.51 10.54
CA ALA A 59 14.45 -12.96 10.47
C ALA A 59 15.02 -13.55 9.17
N THR A 60 15.23 -12.79 8.09
CA THR A 60 15.84 -13.34 6.86
C THR A 60 17.24 -13.93 7.07
N ASN A 61 17.96 -13.53 8.12
CA ASN A 61 19.21 -14.18 8.54
C ASN A 61 19.01 -15.64 8.99
N THR A 62 17.77 -16.08 9.22
CA THR A 62 17.39 -17.40 9.72
C THR A 62 16.66 -18.30 8.71
N GLY A 63 16.31 -17.79 7.52
CA GLY A 63 16.18 -18.66 6.34
C GLY A 63 14.90 -18.65 5.50
N ASP A 64 14.00 -17.66 5.54
CA ASP A 64 13.01 -17.55 4.46
C ASP A 64 12.66 -16.09 4.10
N GLY A 65 12.86 -15.73 2.83
CA GLY A 65 12.50 -14.42 2.29
C GLY A 65 11.01 -14.29 1.97
N HIS A 66 10.26 -15.41 2.03
CA HIS A 66 8.83 -15.46 1.77
C HIS A 66 8.02 -14.58 2.73
N ASP A 67 8.36 -14.60 4.02
CA ASP A 67 7.69 -13.77 5.03
C ASP A 67 7.89 -12.28 4.77
N LEU A 68 9.09 -11.90 4.29
CA LEU A 68 9.38 -10.51 3.93
C LEU A 68 8.59 -10.07 2.70
N ALA A 69 8.49 -10.92 1.68
CA ALA A 69 7.69 -10.62 0.49
C ALA A 69 6.20 -10.47 0.84
N LYS A 70 5.66 -11.34 1.70
CA LYS A 70 4.28 -11.23 2.19
C LYS A 70 4.06 -9.93 2.95
N ALA A 71 4.91 -9.60 3.92
CA ALA A 71 4.78 -8.37 4.71
C ALA A 71 4.81 -7.11 3.83
N LEU A 72 5.67 -7.09 2.80
CA LEU A 72 5.71 -6.00 1.83
C LEU A 72 4.42 -5.91 0.99
N CYS A 73 3.81 -7.04 0.62
CA CYS A 73 2.51 -7.04 -0.05
C CYS A 73 1.40 -6.47 0.85
N ASP A 74 1.41 -6.79 2.15
CA ASP A 74 0.44 -6.28 3.11
C ASP A 74 0.58 -4.75 3.28
N VAL A 75 1.81 -4.22 3.29
CA VAL A 75 2.06 -2.76 3.25
C VAL A 75 1.46 -2.12 1.99
N ILE A 76 1.70 -2.70 0.80
CA ILE A 76 1.14 -2.19 -0.47
C ILE A 76 -0.40 -2.19 -0.41
N LEU A 77 -1.00 -3.26 0.11
CA LEU A 77 -2.45 -3.39 0.24
C LEU A 77 -3.03 -2.36 1.21
N ALA A 78 -2.45 -2.22 2.40
CA ALA A 78 -2.88 -1.24 3.40
C ALA A 78 -2.78 0.19 2.87
N ALA A 79 -1.67 0.52 2.20
CA ALA A 79 -1.50 1.81 1.55
C ALA A 79 -2.52 2.04 0.41
N GLY A 80 -2.86 1.01 -0.36
CA GLY A 80 -3.92 1.06 -1.37
C GLY A 80 -5.31 1.31 -0.78
N VAL A 81 -5.63 0.68 0.36
CA VAL A 81 -6.90 0.88 1.09
C VAL A 81 -6.98 2.29 1.68
N ALA A 82 -5.88 2.79 2.27
CA ALA A 82 -5.77 4.17 2.72
C ALA A 82 -5.91 5.16 1.56
N LEU A 83 -5.26 4.90 0.43
CA LEU A 83 -5.31 5.75 -0.77
C LEU A 83 -6.73 5.81 -1.33
N CYS A 84 -7.43 4.67 -1.44
CA CYS A 84 -8.83 4.62 -1.86
C CYS A 84 -9.78 5.39 -0.92
N SER A 85 -9.38 5.55 0.36
CA SER A 85 -10.13 6.34 1.35
C SER A 85 -9.86 7.84 1.21
N ALA A 86 -8.63 8.21 0.83
CA ALA A 86 -8.24 9.60 0.61
C ALA A 86 -8.79 10.15 -0.73
N ASP A 87 -8.74 9.33 -1.79
CA ASP A 87 -9.27 9.65 -3.10
C ASP A 87 -9.74 8.38 -3.83
N ARG A 88 -11.03 8.36 -4.18
CA ARG A 88 -11.67 7.21 -4.86
C ARG A 88 -11.21 7.07 -6.31
N GLU A 89 -10.68 8.14 -6.91
CA GLU A 89 -10.20 8.20 -8.29
C GLU A 89 -8.69 7.94 -8.42
N ALA A 90 -7.97 7.74 -7.31
CA ALA A 90 -6.53 7.51 -7.26
C ALA A 90 -6.03 6.18 -7.88
N ARG A 91 -6.87 5.49 -8.66
CA ARG A 91 -6.52 4.27 -9.41
C ARG A 91 -5.25 4.44 -10.21
N GLU A 92 -5.18 5.51 -11.00
CA GLU A 92 -4.05 5.74 -11.91
C GLU A 92 -2.78 6.02 -11.11
N ALA A 93 -2.87 6.86 -10.08
CA ALA A 93 -1.76 7.12 -9.17
C ALA A 93 -1.26 5.85 -8.45
N PHE A 94 -2.18 4.96 -8.04
CA PHE A 94 -1.84 3.67 -7.45
C PHE A 94 -1.11 2.75 -8.44
N VAL A 95 -1.68 2.56 -9.63
CA VAL A 95 -1.10 1.71 -10.68
C VAL A 95 0.26 2.25 -11.14
N ASP A 96 0.40 3.57 -11.28
CA ASP A 96 1.67 4.22 -11.60
C ASP A 96 2.69 4.12 -10.45
N SER A 97 2.23 3.95 -9.21
CA SER A 97 3.11 3.71 -8.05
C SER A 97 3.52 2.25 -7.93
N LEU A 98 2.69 1.34 -8.42
CA LEU A 98 3.06 -0.06 -8.68
C LEU A 98 3.92 -0.23 -9.91
N ALA A 99 4.25 0.84 -10.66
CA ALA A 99 5.14 0.74 -11.80
C ALA A 99 6.44 0.06 -11.34
N TRP A 100 6.48 -1.24 -11.61
CA TRP A 100 7.46 -2.26 -11.26
C TRP A 100 8.83 -2.01 -11.93
N ASP A 101 9.12 -0.75 -12.22
CA ASP A 101 10.27 -0.35 -13.01
C ASP A 101 11.56 -0.60 -12.22
N LYS A 102 12.56 -1.07 -12.95
CA LYS A 102 13.77 -1.73 -12.46
C LYS A 102 14.79 -0.76 -11.84
N HIS A 103 14.33 0.40 -11.36
CA HIS A 103 15.19 1.45 -10.83
C HIS A 103 15.62 1.24 -9.38
N THR A 104 15.20 0.15 -8.74
CA THR A 104 15.93 -0.39 -7.60
C THR A 104 17.22 -0.99 -8.10
N GLY A 105 18.24 -0.15 -8.27
CA GLY A 105 19.60 -0.58 -8.56
C GLY A 105 20.15 -1.50 -7.46
N ARG A 106 21.48 -1.54 -7.30
CA ARG A 106 22.17 -2.34 -6.27
C ARG A 106 21.85 -1.97 -4.81
N GLU A 107 20.78 -1.22 -4.54
CA GLU A 107 20.43 -0.78 -3.20
C GLU A 107 20.15 -1.98 -2.28
N PRO A 108 20.79 -2.07 -1.10
CA PRO A 108 20.53 -3.15 -0.16
C PRO A 108 19.09 -3.11 0.36
N ILE A 109 18.47 -4.28 0.59
CA ILE A 109 17.08 -4.38 1.05
C ILE A 109 16.82 -3.57 2.33
N GLY A 110 17.75 -3.55 3.30
CA GLY A 110 17.58 -2.76 4.52
C GLY A 110 17.46 -1.25 4.26
N ARG A 111 18.09 -0.73 3.20
CA ARG A 111 17.99 0.67 2.80
C ARG A 111 16.62 0.98 2.18
N LEU A 112 16.07 0.04 1.40
CA LEU A 112 14.70 0.14 0.86
C LEU A 112 13.66 0.09 1.97
N VAL A 113 13.82 -0.78 2.98
CA VAL A 113 12.94 -0.82 4.16
C VAL A 113 13.03 0.47 4.98
N ILE A 114 14.23 1.05 5.17
CA ILE A 114 14.36 2.37 5.81
C ILE A 114 13.59 3.44 5.02
N LYS A 115 13.72 3.47 3.69
CA LYS A 115 13.00 4.40 2.83
C LYS A 115 11.48 4.22 2.97
N LEU A 116 10.99 2.97 3.01
CA LEU A 116 9.59 2.68 3.27
C LEU A 116 9.11 3.30 4.59
N GLY A 117 9.86 3.12 5.69
CA GLY A 117 9.53 3.74 6.97
C GLY A 117 9.50 5.27 6.91
N GLN A 118 10.41 5.89 6.14
CA GLN A 118 10.43 7.34 5.93
C GLN A 118 9.17 7.83 5.19
N GLU A 119 8.76 7.13 4.13
CA GLU A 119 7.54 7.50 3.39
C GLU A 119 6.28 7.28 4.24
N HIS A 120 6.23 6.23 5.07
CA HIS A 120 5.13 6.03 6.00
C HIS A 120 5.04 7.17 7.03
N VAL A 121 6.16 7.57 7.64
CA VAL A 121 6.19 8.72 8.56
C VAL A 121 5.76 10.01 7.84
N ALA A 122 6.12 10.20 6.58
CA ALA A 122 5.67 11.34 5.79
C ALA A 122 4.15 11.29 5.54
N ALA A 123 3.56 10.12 5.29
CA ALA A 123 2.12 9.95 5.19
C ALA A 123 1.41 10.25 6.52
N CYS A 124 1.97 9.82 7.65
CA CYS A 124 1.47 10.16 8.99
C CYS A 124 1.51 11.68 9.24
N GLN A 125 2.58 12.35 8.82
CA GLN A 125 2.67 13.81 8.91
C GLN A 125 1.64 14.50 8.02
N ALA A 126 1.43 14.00 6.80
CA ALA A 126 0.45 14.55 5.88
C ALA A 126 -0.98 14.39 6.42
N VAL A 127 -1.37 13.20 6.92
CA VAL A 127 -2.71 13.00 7.46
C VAL A 127 -2.96 13.87 8.70
N VAL A 128 -1.96 14.04 9.57
CA VAL A 128 -2.04 14.99 10.70
C VAL A 128 -2.16 16.43 10.21
N GLY A 129 -1.41 16.81 9.18
CA GLY A 129 -1.47 18.14 8.58
C GLY A 129 -2.82 18.46 7.94
N VAL A 130 -3.48 17.47 7.33
CA VAL A 130 -4.85 17.60 6.83
C VAL A 130 -5.87 17.63 7.98
N SER A 131 -5.60 16.91 9.07
CA SER A 131 -6.51 16.77 10.23
C SER A 131 -6.47 17.92 11.22
N THR A 132 -5.37 18.66 11.26
CA THR A 132 -5.17 19.72 12.24
C THR A 132 -5.00 21.04 11.51
N CYS A 133 -5.76 22.06 11.90
CA CYS A 133 -5.47 23.45 11.52
C CYS A 133 -4.17 23.99 12.15
N THR A 134 -3.23 23.12 12.57
CA THR A 134 -1.98 23.51 13.22
C THR A 134 -0.80 22.91 12.45
N PRO A 135 -0.21 23.69 11.53
CA PRO A 135 0.97 23.29 10.80
C PRO A 135 2.13 23.13 11.79
N ARG A 136 2.65 21.91 11.97
CA ARG A 136 3.89 21.68 12.75
C ARG A 136 5.16 21.88 11.92
N LYS A 137 5.00 22.28 10.66
CA LYS A 137 6.03 22.72 9.71
C LYS A 137 5.30 23.69 8.79
N ASP A 138 5.95 24.72 8.26
CA ASP A 138 5.37 25.80 7.44
C ASP A 138 4.79 25.35 6.08
N ALA A 139 4.01 24.28 6.07
CA ALA A 139 3.36 23.68 4.92
C ALA A 139 1.93 23.31 5.33
N ASP A 140 0.96 23.97 4.69
CA ASP A 140 -0.42 23.52 4.69
C ASP A 140 -0.47 22.22 3.89
N TYR A 141 -0.70 21.08 4.55
CA TYR A 141 -0.86 19.81 3.86
C TYR A 141 -2.27 19.72 3.27
N THR A 142 -2.33 19.34 2.00
CA THR A 142 -3.59 19.09 1.29
C THR A 142 -3.89 17.59 1.22
N MET A 143 -5.11 17.25 0.81
CA MET A 143 -5.45 15.86 0.47
C MET A 143 -4.55 15.33 -0.66
N ASP A 144 -4.18 16.18 -1.62
CA ASP A 144 -3.27 15.80 -2.72
C ASP A 144 -1.87 15.45 -2.19
N ASP A 145 -1.38 16.17 -1.16
CA ASP A 145 -0.11 15.83 -0.52
C ASP A 145 -0.19 14.47 0.18
N LEU A 146 -1.29 14.17 0.89
CA LEU A 146 -1.50 12.87 1.51
C LEU A 146 -1.55 11.75 0.46
N VAL A 147 -2.30 11.95 -0.63
CA VAL A 147 -2.36 11.03 -1.78
C VAL A 147 -0.96 10.78 -2.34
N ALA A 148 -0.16 11.83 -2.53
CA ALA A 148 1.22 11.72 -3.01
C ALA A 148 2.11 10.93 -2.03
N LYS A 149 1.94 11.11 -0.71
CA LYS A 149 2.68 10.34 0.30
C LYS A 149 2.27 8.87 0.36
N LEU A 150 0.99 8.56 0.25
CA LEU A 150 0.51 7.18 0.16
C LEU A 150 1.04 6.48 -1.11
N CYS A 151 1.08 7.19 -2.24
CA CYS A 151 1.72 6.70 -3.46
C CYS A 151 3.23 6.43 -3.27
N ALA A 152 3.93 7.27 -2.51
CA ALA A 152 5.34 7.05 -2.19
C ALA A 152 5.56 5.81 -1.31
N VAL A 153 4.65 5.53 -0.36
CA VAL A 153 4.66 4.28 0.42
C VAL A 153 4.48 3.07 -0.50
N VAL A 154 3.46 3.08 -1.37
CA VAL A 154 3.21 2.00 -2.35
C VAL A 154 4.46 1.75 -3.18
N ARG A 155 5.07 2.80 -3.72
CA ARG A 155 6.29 2.70 -4.53
C ARG A 155 7.47 2.14 -3.73
N ALA A 156 7.70 2.62 -2.50
CA ALA A 156 8.81 2.15 -1.67
C ALA A 156 8.66 0.67 -1.26
N ALA A 157 7.43 0.21 -0.99
CA ALA A 157 7.15 -1.19 -0.71
C ALA A 157 7.27 -2.07 -1.96
N ALA A 158 6.78 -1.60 -3.12
CA ALA A 158 6.93 -2.28 -4.41
C ALA A 158 8.41 -2.43 -4.83
N ASP A 159 9.20 -1.36 -4.66
CA ASP A 159 10.65 -1.34 -4.83
C ASP A 159 11.33 -2.43 -3.98
N ALA A 160 10.98 -2.51 -2.69
CA ALA A 160 11.51 -3.51 -1.77
C ALA A 160 11.07 -4.94 -2.14
N LEU A 161 9.82 -5.12 -2.56
CA LEU A 161 9.28 -6.42 -2.95
C LEU A 161 10.02 -6.96 -4.17
N HIS A 162 10.23 -6.14 -5.19
CA HIS A 162 11.05 -6.50 -6.35
C HIS A 162 12.48 -6.90 -6.03
N ARG A 163 13.05 -6.32 -4.98
CA ARG A 163 14.40 -6.63 -4.58
C ARG A 163 14.52 -8.03 -4.00
N VAL A 164 13.48 -8.52 -3.34
CA VAL A 164 13.48 -9.81 -2.62
C VAL A 164 12.78 -10.92 -3.40
N ASP A 165 11.90 -10.57 -4.34
CA ASP A 165 11.14 -11.50 -5.14
C ASP A 165 11.17 -11.11 -6.63
N SER A 166 11.72 -12.01 -7.46
CA SER A 166 11.73 -11.84 -8.91
C SER A 166 10.35 -11.95 -9.55
N ALA A 167 9.37 -12.53 -8.84
CA ALA A 167 7.98 -12.70 -9.23
C ALA A 167 7.06 -11.77 -8.40
N ALA A 168 7.55 -10.59 -8.02
CA ALA A 168 6.85 -9.63 -7.16
C ALA A 168 5.41 -9.31 -7.61
N GLU A 169 5.18 -9.15 -8.91
CA GLU A 169 3.86 -8.87 -9.45
C GLU A 169 2.90 -10.05 -9.23
N GLU A 170 3.35 -11.28 -9.49
CA GLU A 170 2.57 -12.49 -9.24
C GLU A 170 2.30 -12.69 -7.74
N THR A 171 3.32 -12.49 -6.90
CA THR A 171 3.22 -12.62 -5.44
C THR A 171 2.25 -11.61 -4.85
N PHE A 172 2.31 -10.35 -5.29
CA PHE A 172 1.35 -9.33 -4.88
C PHE A 172 -0.07 -9.68 -5.35
N THR A 173 -0.22 -10.08 -6.61
CA THR A 173 -1.53 -10.46 -7.16
C THR A 173 -2.15 -11.63 -6.41
N ALA A 174 -1.36 -12.65 -6.06
CA ALA A 174 -1.81 -13.79 -5.27
C ALA A 174 -2.22 -13.37 -3.85
N THR A 175 -1.43 -12.51 -3.20
CA THR A 175 -1.74 -11.99 -1.85
C THR A 175 -3.04 -11.17 -1.86
N LEU A 176 -3.21 -10.30 -2.86
CA LEU A 176 -4.42 -9.51 -3.06
C LEU A 176 -5.63 -10.40 -3.31
N GLU A 177 -5.49 -11.46 -4.12
CA GLU A 177 -6.58 -12.40 -4.39
C GLU A 177 -7.00 -13.17 -3.13
N LEU A 178 -6.06 -13.56 -2.27
CA LEU A 178 -6.36 -14.15 -0.97
C LEU A 178 -7.10 -13.16 -0.04
N ALA A 179 -6.63 -11.92 0.06
CA ALA A 179 -7.30 -10.88 0.84
C ALA A 179 -8.70 -10.59 0.31
N TYR A 180 -8.85 -10.47 -1.01
CA TYR A 180 -10.13 -10.28 -1.67
C TYR A 180 -11.09 -11.44 -1.40
N ASN A 181 -10.65 -12.68 -1.57
CA ASN A 181 -11.48 -13.86 -1.32
C ASN A 181 -11.95 -13.96 0.13
N ARG A 182 -11.15 -13.52 1.10
CA ARG A 182 -11.57 -13.36 2.49
C ARG A 182 -12.66 -12.29 2.63
N SER A 183 -12.46 -11.12 2.00
CA SER A 183 -13.38 -9.99 2.07
C SER A 183 -14.79 -10.27 1.51
N ILE A 184 -14.88 -11.12 0.48
CA ILE A 184 -16.18 -11.53 -0.11
C ILE A 184 -16.72 -12.84 0.46
N GLY A 185 -16.09 -13.40 1.49
CA GLY A 185 -16.52 -14.62 2.18
C GLY A 185 -16.36 -15.91 1.37
N VAL A 186 -15.57 -15.89 0.28
CA VAL A 186 -15.26 -17.07 -0.54
C VAL A 186 -14.26 -18.00 0.16
N VAL A 187 -13.38 -17.43 0.99
CA VAL A 187 -12.54 -18.19 1.93
C VAL A 187 -13.02 -17.90 3.35
N ARG A 188 -13.85 -18.79 3.90
CA ARG A 188 -14.03 -18.91 5.35
C ARG A 188 -12.82 -19.64 5.90
N LEU A 189 -12.00 -18.97 6.70
CA LEU A 189 -10.94 -19.68 7.42
C LEU A 189 -11.57 -20.47 8.58
N VAL A 190 -11.30 -21.77 8.55
CA VAL A 190 -11.06 -22.59 9.75
C VAL A 190 -9.68 -22.22 10.27
#